data_AF-A0AAT9HVN3-F1
#
_entry.id   AF-A0AAT9HVN3-F1
#
_cell.length_a   1.000
_cell.length_b   1.000
_cell.length_c   1.000
_cell.angle_alpha   90.00
_cell.angle_beta   90.00
_cell.angle_gamma   90.00
#
_symmetry.space_group_name_H-M   'P 1'
#
loop_
_entity.id
_entity.type
_entity.pdbx_description
1 polymer ?
#
loop_
_entity_poly.entity_id
_entity_poly.type
_entity_poly.pdbx_seq_one_letter_code
_entity_poly.pdbx_strand_id
1 'polypeptide(L)'
;MTADLARFSINQMTVRQLSLPELVDTCRDLGVPGVGLWREPVQAYGVEAAAKLVREAGLTVTTLCRGGFLTATAPTSGRQPSPTTAAPSTRRRHSARTPWSWSRAASRPAPGTCAPPASASPTPWPNSPPTPGNTG
;
A
#
# COMPACT_ATOMS: atom_id res chain seq x y z
N MET A 1 -14.53 10.11 -17.09
CA MET A 1 -13.66 11.01 -16.31
C MET A 1 -12.47 10.21 -15.82
N THR A 2 -11.29 10.38 -16.43
CA THR A 2 -10.04 9.89 -15.86
C THR A 2 -9.62 10.87 -14.77
N ALA A 3 -9.61 10.42 -13.51
CA ALA A 3 -9.17 11.27 -12.40
C ALA A 3 -7.67 11.54 -12.53
N ASP A 4 -7.24 12.78 -12.22
CA ASP A 4 -5.82 13.13 -12.15
C ASP A 4 -5.18 12.44 -10.93
N LEU A 5 -4.23 11.54 -11.20
CA LEU A 5 -3.51 10.77 -10.19
C LEU A 5 -2.17 11.41 -9.80
N ALA A 6 -1.82 12.61 -10.29
CA ALA A 6 -0.51 13.22 -10.06
C ALA A 6 -0.10 13.33 -8.58
N ARG A 7 -1.06 13.40 -7.65
CA ARG A 7 -0.83 13.44 -6.19
C ARG A 7 -1.24 12.17 -5.45
N PHE A 8 -1.66 11.13 -6.17
CA PHE A 8 -2.12 9.88 -5.60
C PHE A 8 -0.94 8.99 -5.21
N SER A 9 -1.06 8.30 -4.07
CA SER A 9 -0.09 7.32 -3.61
C SER A 9 -0.79 6.17 -2.90
N ILE A 10 -0.31 4.95 -3.13
CA ILE A 10 -0.80 3.75 -2.44
C ILE A 10 0.21 3.22 -1.42
N ASN A 11 -0.28 2.81 -0.25
CA ASN A 11 0.55 2.12 0.75
C ASN A 11 0.59 0.63 0.42
N GLN A 12 1.79 0.02 0.41
CA GLN A 12 1.99 -1.40 0.12
C GLN A 12 1.12 -2.31 1.00
N MET A 13 0.87 -1.96 2.26
CA MET A 13 0.04 -2.79 3.14
C MET A 13 -1.45 -2.80 2.77
N THR A 14 -1.92 -1.88 1.95
CA THR A 14 -3.28 -1.90 1.38
C THR A 14 -3.46 -3.05 0.38
N VAL A 15 -2.39 -3.48 -0.28
CA VAL A 15 -2.37 -4.52 -1.32
C VAL A 15 -1.30 -5.57 -1.03
N ARG A 16 -1.24 -6.04 0.24
CA ARG A 16 -0.20 -6.95 0.75
C ARG A 16 -0.06 -8.27 -0.02
N GLN A 17 -1.09 -8.65 -0.77
CA GLN A 17 -1.09 -9.84 -1.63
C GLN A 17 -0.12 -9.72 -2.82
N LEU A 18 0.27 -8.50 -3.21
CA LEU A 18 1.23 -8.27 -4.28
C LEU A 18 2.65 -8.32 -3.74
N SER A 19 3.52 -9.05 -4.45
CA SER A 19 4.97 -8.94 -4.26
C SER A 19 5.47 -7.54 -4.65
N LEU A 20 6.72 -7.22 -4.30
CA LEU A 20 7.29 -5.90 -4.61
C LEU A 20 7.31 -5.60 -6.13
N PRO A 21 7.70 -6.55 -7.02
CA PRO A 21 7.59 -6.36 -8.47
C PRO A 21 6.15 -6.19 -8.94
N GLU A 22 5.23 -7.07 -8.52
CA GLU A 22 3.82 -6.99 -8.93
C GLU A 22 3.16 -5.68 -8.50
N LEU A 23 3.49 -5.17 -7.30
CA LEU A 23 3.04 -3.86 -6.83
C LEU A 23 3.52 -2.74 -7.76
N VAL A 24 4.80 -2.77 -8.13
CA VAL A 24 5.42 -1.75 -8.99
C VAL A 24 4.82 -1.78 -10.39
N ASP A 25 4.69 -2.96 -10.98
CA ASP A 25 4.09 -3.16 -12.30
C ASP A 25 2.62 -2.71 -12.31
N THR A 26 1.85 -3.11 -11.29
CA THR A 26 0.44 -2.68 -11.16
C THR A 26 0.33 -1.16 -11.00
N CYS A 27 1.22 -0.52 -10.23
CA CYS A 27 1.22 0.94 -10.10
C CYS A 27 1.54 1.62 -11.43
N ARG A 28 2.49 1.09 -12.19
CA ARG A 28 2.85 1.59 -13.52
C ARG A 28 1.68 1.48 -14.49
N ASP A 29 1.04 0.32 -14.55
CA ASP A 29 -0.08 0.04 -15.47
C ASP A 29 -1.31 0.90 -15.17
N LEU A 30 -1.56 1.16 -13.88
CA LEU A 30 -2.67 2.00 -13.43
C LEU A 30 -2.34 3.51 -13.42
N GLY A 31 -1.11 3.90 -13.78
CA GLY A 31 -0.68 5.30 -13.77
C GLY A 31 -0.61 5.92 -12.37
N VAL A 32 -0.38 5.11 -11.34
CA VAL A 32 -0.20 5.55 -9.95
C VAL A 32 1.25 6.00 -9.75
N PRO A 33 1.53 7.29 -9.49
CA PRO A 33 2.91 7.78 -9.47
C PRO A 33 3.62 7.58 -8.11
N GLY A 34 2.86 7.35 -7.03
CA GLY A 34 3.39 7.32 -5.67
C GLY A 34 3.19 5.98 -4.96
N VAL A 35 4.21 5.49 -4.26
CA VAL A 35 4.13 4.26 -3.46
C VAL A 35 4.73 4.44 -2.06
N GLY A 36 4.03 3.93 -1.05
CA GLY A 36 4.52 3.81 0.32
C GLY A 36 4.99 2.39 0.60
N LEU A 37 6.29 2.19 0.81
CA LEU A 37 6.89 0.87 0.99
C LEU A 37 7.07 0.50 2.45
N TRP A 38 7.18 -0.80 2.73
CA TRP A 38 7.53 -1.33 4.04
C TRP A 38 8.96 -1.91 4.06
N ARG A 39 9.65 -1.75 5.19
CA ARG A 39 11.05 -2.13 5.38
C ARG A 39 11.22 -3.64 5.25
N GLU A 40 10.29 -4.43 5.77
CA GLU A 40 10.38 -5.88 5.77
C GLU A 40 10.32 -6.45 4.34
N PRO A 41 9.34 -6.11 3.47
CA PRO A 41 9.36 -6.51 2.06
C PRO A 41 10.56 -5.96 1.27
N VAL A 42 10.97 -4.72 1.53
CA VAL A 42 12.14 -4.11 0.88
C VAL A 42 13.43 -4.86 1.25
N GLN A 43 13.59 -5.25 2.51
CA GLN A 43 14.73 -6.03 2.98
C GLN A 43 14.72 -7.45 2.39
N ALA A 44 13.55 -8.11 2.37
CA ALA A 44 13.41 -9.45 1.80
C ALA A 44 13.71 -9.49 0.30
N TYR A 45 13.37 -8.43 -0.45
CA TYR A 45 13.68 -8.30 -1.87
C TYR A 45 15.12 -7.82 -2.14
N GLY A 46 15.72 -7.11 -1.19
CA GLY A 46 17.01 -6.43 -1.31
C GLY A 46 16.83 -4.93 -1.57
N VAL A 47 17.56 -4.10 -0.82
CA VAL A 47 17.36 -2.64 -0.81
C VAL A 47 17.74 -2.02 -2.15
N GLU A 48 18.89 -2.40 -2.71
CA GLU A 48 19.40 -1.89 -3.97
C GLU A 48 18.52 -2.33 -5.14
N ALA A 49 18.08 -3.59 -5.12
CA ALA A 49 17.17 -4.15 -6.10
C ALA A 49 15.80 -3.45 -6.06
N ALA A 50 15.24 -3.25 -4.87
CA ALA A 50 13.98 -2.52 -4.68
C ALA A 50 14.09 -1.08 -5.19
N ALA A 51 15.19 -0.38 -4.86
CA ALA A 51 15.41 0.99 -5.31
C ALA A 51 15.56 1.07 -6.83
N LYS A 52 16.24 0.10 -7.45
CA LYS A 52 16.35 0.01 -8.91
C LYS A 52 14.97 -0.20 -9.55
N LEU A 53 14.23 -1.21 -9.10
CA LEU A 53 12.90 -1.56 -9.61
C LEU A 53 11.94 -0.36 -9.60
N VAL A 54 11.85 0.35 -8.47
CA VAL A 54 10.95 1.51 -8.31
C VAL A 54 11.37 2.67 -9.23
N ARG A 55 12.68 2.93 -9.36
CA ARG A 55 13.19 4.00 -10.26
C ARG A 55 12.94 3.69 -11.73
N GLU A 56 13.15 2.45 -12.15
CA GLU A 56 12.93 2.02 -13.54
C GLU A 56 11.45 2.07 -13.93
N ALA A 57 10.56 1.88 -12.96
CA ALA A 57 9.12 2.07 -13.14
C ALA A 57 8.67 3.54 -13.10
N GLY A 58 9.56 4.50 -12.81
CA GLY A 58 9.22 5.92 -12.70
C GLY A 58 8.37 6.27 -11.48
N LEU A 59 8.33 5.40 -10.47
CA LEU A 59 7.54 5.59 -9.25
C LEU A 59 8.31 6.41 -8.21
N THR A 60 7.58 7.21 -7.43
CA THR A 60 8.13 7.95 -6.29
C THR A 60 7.82 7.22 -4.98
N VAL A 61 8.85 6.90 -4.20
CA VAL A 61 8.65 6.42 -2.82
C VAL A 61 8.24 7.60 -1.93
N THR A 62 6.98 7.66 -1.54
CA THR A 62 6.42 8.77 -0.74
C THR A 62 6.62 8.55 0.76
N THR A 63 6.63 7.29 1.20
CA THR A 63 6.86 6.89 2.59
C THR A 63 7.62 5.57 2.66
N LEU A 64 8.43 5.40 3.70
CA LEU A 64 9.03 4.12 4.08
C LEU A 64 8.61 3.76 5.51
N CYS A 65 7.79 2.73 5.66
CA CYS A 65 7.27 2.23 6.93
C CYS A 65 8.10 1.03 7.40
N ARG A 66 8.42 0.82 8.68
CA ARG A 66 8.08 1.57 9.88
C ARG A 66 9.37 2.02 10.60
N GLY A 67 9.41 3.30 10.99
CA GLY A 67 10.41 3.82 11.94
C GLY A 67 9.86 3.81 13.37
N GLY A 68 10.73 3.96 14.37
CA GLY A 68 10.33 4.10 15.77
C GLY A 68 10.81 2.97 16.69
N PHE A 69 9.99 2.60 17.67
CA PHE A 69 10.29 1.72 18.83
C PHE A 69 11.27 2.32 19.86
N LEU A 70 11.04 3.59 20.23
CA LEU A 70 11.93 4.39 21.08
C LEU A 70 11.80 4.16 22.60
N THR A 71 10.91 3.27 23.05
CA THR A 71 10.58 3.07 24.47
C THR A 71 11.56 2.16 25.21
N ALA A 72 12.85 2.23 24.87
CA ALA A 72 13.88 1.51 25.60
C ALA A 72 14.06 2.14 27.00
N THR A 73 13.98 1.32 28.05
CA THR A 73 14.10 1.75 29.46
C THR A 73 15.56 1.76 29.96
N ALA A 74 16.51 1.27 29.17
CA ALA A 74 17.93 1.27 29.49
C ALA A 74 18.67 2.45 28.81
N PRO A 75 19.69 3.04 29.46
CA PRO A 75 20.59 3.97 28.78
C PRO A 75 21.43 3.18 27.77
N THR A 76 21.00 3.13 26.50
CA THR A 76 21.83 2.60 25.43
C THR A 76 22.93 3.60 25.12
N SER A 77 24.14 3.35 25.64
CA SER A 77 25.37 3.85 25.03
C SER A 77 25.48 3.27 23.63
N GLY A 78 25.05 4.03 22.61
CA GLY A 78 25.19 3.55 21.23
C GLY A 78 24.27 4.17 20.20
N ARG A 79 24.32 5.50 20.04
CA ARG A 79 24.16 6.05 18.69
C ARG A 79 25.41 5.64 17.92
N GLN A 80 25.35 4.55 17.16
CA GLN A 80 26.34 4.34 16.10
C GLN A 80 25.92 5.21 14.91
N PRO A 81 26.69 6.25 14.52
CA PRO A 81 26.47 6.91 13.26
C PRO A 81 26.77 5.91 12.14
N SER A 82 25.80 5.65 11.27
CA SER A 82 26.06 4.97 10.00
C SER A 82 27.07 5.80 9.19
N PRO A 83 28.14 5.20 8.64
CA PRO A 83 29.08 5.91 7.79
C PRO A 83 28.44 6.13 6.42
N THR A 84 27.63 7.18 6.30
CA THR A 84 27.23 7.70 5.00
C THR A 84 27.09 9.20 5.15
N THR A 85 28.08 9.90 4.62
CA THR A 85 28.00 11.32 4.25
C THR A 85 26.82 11.49 3.30
N ALA A 86 25.63 11.74 3.85
CA ALA A 86 24.51 12.23 3.07
C ALA A 86 24.81 13.69 2.74
N ALA A 87 25.20 13.96 1.49
CA ALA A 87 25.17 15.30 0.94
C ALA A 87 23.74 15.87 1.15
N PRO A 88 23.60 17.14 1.56
CA PRO A 88 22.29 17.71 1.85
C PRO A 88 21.46 17.76 0.56
N SER A 89 20.47 16.86 0.44
CA SER A 89 19.44 17.04 -0.58
C SER A 89 18.61 18.25 -0.17
N THR A 90 18.61 19.27 -1.01
CA THR A 90 17.72 20.43 -0.89
C THR A 90 16.29 19.97 -1.10
N ARG A 91 15.68 19.40 -0.05
CA ARG A 91 14.25 19.15 0.00
C ARG A 91 13.56 20.50 0.09
N ARG A 92 13.05 20.99 -1.04
CA ARG A 92 12.17 22.16 -1.06
C ARG A 92 10.97 21.85 -0.15
N ARG A 93 10.93 22.52 0.99
CA ARG A 93 9.87 22.39 1.99
C ARG A 93 8.61 23.00 1.38
N HIS A 94 7.72 22.18 0.82
CA HIS A 94 6.35 22.63 0.61
C HIS A 94 5.74 22.83 2.00
N SER A 95 5.37 24.07 2.33
CA SER A 95 4.72 24.38 3.60
C SER A 95 3.35 23.70 3.63
N ALA A 96 3.26 22.57 4.31
CA ALA A 96 1.97 22.00 4.67
C ALA A 96 1.42 22.80 5.87
N ARG A 97 0.62 23.84 5.57
CA ARG A 97 -0.33 24.41 6.54
C ARG A 97 -1.58 23.53 6.50
N THR A 98 -1.69 22.58 7.41
CA THR A 98 -2.81 22.44 8.37
C THR A 98 -2.70 21.11 9.13
N PRO A 99 -3.03 21.10 10.44
CA PRO A 99 -3.02 19.90 11.25
C PRO A 99 -4.33 19.13 11.06
N TRP A 100 -4.24 17.94 10.49
CA TRP A 100 -5.19 16.86 10.71
C TRP A 100 -5.50 16.68 12.22
N SER A 101 -6.67 17.15 12.65
CA SER A 101 -7.21 16.84 13.97
C SER A 101 -7.75 15.41 13.96
N TRP A 102 -7.12 14.51 14.71
CA TRP A 102 -7.69 13.20 15.01
C TRP A 102 -8.79 13.34 16.05
N SER A 103 -10.02 13.58 15.59
CA SER A 103 -11.19 13.36 16.43
C SER A 103 -11.53 11.87 16.42
N ARG A 104 -11.14 11.24 17.52
CA ARG A 104 -11.67 10.00 18.11
C ARG A 104 -13.09 9.65 17.64
N ALA A 105 -13.24 8.51 16.96
CA ALA A 105 -14.51 7.79 16.83
C ALA A 105 -14.25 6.30 17.03
N ALA A 106 -13.99 5.93 18.29
CA ALA A 106 -14.17 4.57 18.75
C ALA A 106 -15.65 4.39 19.12
N SER A 107 -16.44 3.80 18.22
CA SER A 107 -17.72 3.19 18.55
C SER A 107 -17.86 1.92 17.71
N ARG A 108 -17.53 0.77 18.30
CA ARG A 108 -17.93 -0.55 17.79
C ARG A 108 -19.43 -0.72 18.03
N PRO A 109 -20.25 -1.07 17.04
CA PRO A 109 -21.53 -1.72 17.32
C PRO A 109 -21.30 -3.21 17.65
N ALA A 110 -22.10 -3.72 18.59
CA ALA A 110 -22.13 -5.12 19.04
C ALA A 110 -22.53 -6.09 17.89
N PRO A 111 -22.17 -7.39 17.99
CA PRO A 111 -22.55 -8.37 16.96
C PRO A 111 -24.05 -8.67 17.04
N GLY A 112 -24.81 -8.19 16.05
CA GLY A 112 -26.15 -8.66 15.76
C GLY A 112 -26.10 -9.94 14.91
N THR A 113 -26.76 -10.99 15.36
CA THR A 113 -26.98 -12.25 14.64
C THR A 113 -27.69 -11.99 13.32
N CYS A 114 -27.01 -12.25 12.19
CA CYS A 114 -27.65 -12.26 10.88
C CYS A 114 -28.01 -13.71 10.53
N ALA A 115 -29.31 -13.98 10.39
CA ALA A 115 -29.82 -15.24 9.84
C ALA A 115 -29.33 -15.45 8.40
N PRO A 116 -29.15 -16.70 7.93
CA PRO A 116 -28.75 -16.95 6.54
C PRO A 116 -29.91 -16.66 5.58
N PRO A 117 -29.68 -16.03 4.41
CA PRO A 117 -30.70 -15.95 3.37
C PRO A 117 -30.93 -17.32 2.72
N ALA A 118 -32.19 -17.59 2.42
CA ALA A 118 -32.66 -18.75 1.68
C ALA A 118 -31.96 -18.87 0.31
N SER A 119 -31.74 -20.12 -0.10
CA SER A 119 -31.19 -20.52 -1.39
C SER A 119 -31.82 -19.77 -2.57
N ALA A 120 -31.06 -18.86 -3.18
CA ALA A 120 -31.41 -18.27 -4.45
C ALA A 120 -30.74 -19.08 -5.57
N SER A 121 -31.55 -19.80 -6.35
CA SER A 121 -31.12 -20.45 -7.58
C SER A 121 -30.61 -19.40 -8.59
N PRO A 122 -29.52 -19.67 -9.34
CA PRO A 122 -28.94 -18.69 -10.24
C PRO A 122 -29.84 -18.45 -11.45
N THR A 123 -30.28 -17.20 -11.62
CA THR A 123 -30.92 -16.73 -12.85
C THR A 123 -29.83 -16.47 -13.90
N PRO A 124 -29.96 -16.94 -15.15
CA PRO A 124 -28.95 -16.69 -16.18
C PRO A 124 -29.02 -15.26 -16.73
N TRP A 125 -27.85 -14.72 -17.07
CA TRP A 125 -27.67 -13.38 -17.66
C TRP A 125 -28.30 -13.30 -19.06
N PRO A 126 -28.80 -12.12 -19.48
CA PRO A 126 -29.64 -11.96 -20.67
C PRO A 126 -28.99 -12.23 -22.04
N ASN A 127 -27.77 -12.77 -22.11
CA ASN A 127 -27.09 -13.11 -23.38
C ASN A 127 -26.18 -14.35 -23.29
N SER A 128 -26.50 -15.32 -22.43
CA SER A 128 -25.75 -16.58 -22.42
C SER A 128 -26.08 -17.44 -23.65
N PRO A 129 -25.09 -17.95 -24.41
CA PRO A 129 -25.35 -18.90 -25.49
C PRO A 129 -25.90 -20.22 -24.92
N PRO A 130 -26.75 -20.95 -25.66
CA PRO A 130 -27.33 -22.20 -25.18
C PRO A 130 -26.22 -23.24 -24.95
N THR A 131 -26.11 -23.76 -23.73
CA THR A 131 -25.29 -24.93 -23.41
C THR A 131 -25.85 -26.17 -24.12
N PRO A 132 -25.00 -26.98 -24.78
CA PRO A 132 -25.45 -28.23 -25.40
C PRO A 132 -25.88 -29.21 -24.30
N GLY A 133 -27.12 -29.70 -24.42
CA GLY A 133 -27.70 -30.69 -23.51
C GLY A 133 -26.94 -32.01 -23.56
N ASN A 134 -26.66 -32.56 -22.39
CA ASN A 134 -26.06 -33.87 -22.22
C ASN A 134 -27.15 -34.95 -22.35
N THR A 135 -27.06 -35.78 -23.39
CA THR A 135 -27.83 -37.03 -23.49
C THR A 135 -26.95 -38.13 -22.89
N GLY A 136 -27.35 -38.64 -21.73
CA GLY A 136 -26.69 -39.74 -21.03
C GLY A 136 -27.41 -40.07 -19.74
#